data_AF-A0A1V9YDE7-F1
#
_entry.id   AF-A0A1V9YDE7-F1
#
_cell.length_a   1.000
_cell.length_b   1.000
_cell.length_c   1.000
_cell.angle_alpha   90.00
_cell.angle_beta   90.00
_cell.angle_gamma   90.00
#
_symmetry.space_group_name_H-M   'P 1'
#
loop_
_entity.id
_entity.type
_entity.pdbx_description
1 polymer ?
#
loop_
_entity_poly.entity_id
_entity_poly.type
_entity_poly.pdbx_seq_one_letter_code
_entity_poly.pdbx_strand_id
1 'polypeptide(L)'
;MRIPLRVSSSADGKAEWSIVELQGELISETKASLDLGQLEYKKGVPTLLIGNHLLEGKITKLVKPMAIMRKEGSKDDGPGTAYTVVGIARKKLIFNTRPKPVLT
;
A
#
# COMPACT_ATOMS: atom_id res chain seq x y z
N MET A 1 5.02 8.72 1.03
CA MET A 1 4.45 7.75 1.98
C MET A 1 4.53 6.32 1.43
N ARG A 2 4.65 5.29 2.28
CA ARG A 2 4.64 3.86 1.91
C ARG A 2 3.54 3.11 2.66
N ILE A 3 2.70 2.39 1.94
CA ILE A 3 1.57 1.63 2.47
C ILE A 3 1.74 0.15 2.12
N PRO A 4 1.87 -0.77 3.09
CA PRO A 4 1.90 -2.19 2.80
C PRO A 4 0.51 -2.68 2.40
N LEU A 5 0.43 -3.47 1.33
CA LEU A 5 -0.80 -4.09 0.85
C LEU A 5 -0.63 -5.60 0.80
N ARG A 6 -1.66 -6.33 1.23
CA ARG A 6 -1.78 -7.77 1.03
C ARG A 6 -2.67 -8.00 -0.19
N VAL A 7 -2.09 -8.51 -1.26
CA VAL A 7 -2.79 -8.83 -2.51
C VAL A 7 -3.16 -10.31 -2.48
N SER A 8 -4.45 -10.61 -2.50
CA SER A 8 -4.94 -11.98 -2.73
C SER A 8 -4.94 -12.25 -4.23
N SER A 9 -3.89 -12.89 -4.75
CA SER A 9 -3.89 -13.37 -6.14
C SER A 9 -4.93 -14.48 -6.31
N SER A 10 -5.69 -14.44 -7.40
CA SER A 10 -6.83 -15.32 -7.68
C SER A 10 -6.48 -16.62 -8.45
N ALA A 11 -5.21 -16.96 -8.66
CA ALA A 11 -4.81 -18.16 -9.41
C ALA A 11 -4.22 -19.30 -8.55
N ASP A 12 -3.51 -18.98 -7.46
CA ASP A 12 -2.87 -19.98 -6.58
C ASP A 12 -3.28 -19.84 -5.11
N GLY A 13 -4.16 -18.88 -4.80
CA GLY A 13 -4.64 -18.56 -3.46
C GLY A 13 -3.56 -18.02 -2.51
N LYS A 14 -2.34 -17.78 -3.00
CA LYS A 14 -1.24 -17.29 -2.16
C LYS A 14 -1.33 -15.77 -2.09
N ALA A 15 -1.59 -15.28 -0.88
CA ALA A 15 -1.54 -13.85 -0.63
C ALA A 15 -0.10 -13.36 -0.73
N GLU A 16 0.16 -12.39 -1.60
CA GLU A 16 1.46 -11.73 -1.73
C GLU A 16 1.43 -10.36 -1.05
N TRP A 17 2.53 -9.98 -0.41
CA TRP A 17 2.70 -8.62 0.11
C TRP A 17 3.39 -7.73 -0.90
N SER A 18 2.91 -6.49 -1.03
CA SER A 18 3.49 -5.44 -1.86
C SER A 18 3.43 -4.11 -1.14
N ILE A 19 4.10 -3.09 -1.68
CA ILE A 19 4.11 -1.74 -1.12
C ILE A 19 3.55 -0.78 -2.16
N VAL A 20 2.59 0.07 -1.78
CA VAL A 20 2.26 1.29 -2.52
C VAL A 20 3.12 2.43 -2.00
N GLU A 21 3.81 3.10 -2.91
CA GLU A 21 4.64 4.27 -2.62
C GLU A 21 4.02 5.49 -3.31
N LEU A 22 3.52 6.43 -2.51
CA LEU A 22 2.94 7.69 -2.96
C LEU A 22 3.95 8.82 -2.74
N GLN A 23 4.21 9.63 -3.75
CA GLN A 23 4.97 10.88 -3.58
C GLN A 23 4.02 12.01 -3.20
N GLY A 24 3.93 12.28 -1.90
CA GLY A 24 3.02 13.27 -1.32
C GLY A 24 2.45 12.79 0.00
N GLU A 25 1.41 13.48 0.44
CA GLU A 25 0.69 13.24 1.68
C GLU A 25 -0.77 12.87 1.35
N LEU A 26 -1.34 11.92 2.10
CA LEU A 26 -2.78 11.66 2.07
C LEU A 26 -3.42 12.53 3.14
N ILE A 27 -4.29 13.44 2.70
CA ILE A 27 -5.03 14.34 3.58
C ILE A 27 -6.46 13.83 3.64
N SER A 28 -6.93 13.56 4.86
CA SER A 28 -8.30 13.18 5.16
C SER A 28 -8.82 14.04 6.30
N GLU A 29 -10.07 14.49 6.20
CA GLU A 29 -10.75 15.23 7.27
C GLU A 29 -11.21 14.30 8.41
N THR A 30 -11.24 12.98 8.18
CA THR A 30 -11.67 11.99 9.18
C THR A 30 -10.58 10.94 9.44
N LYS A 31 -10.53 10.44 10.68
CA LYS A 31 -9.63 9.35 11.11
C LYS A 31 -10.32 7.98 11.14
N ALA A 32 -11.55 7.88 10.62
CA ALA A 32 -12.29 6.63 10.55
C ALA A 32 -11.64 5.66 9.54
N SER A 33 -12.06 4.40 9.54
CA SER A 33 -11.71 3.45 8.49
C SER A 33 -12.23 3.97 7.15
N LEU A 34 -11.37 4.66 6.40
CA LEU A 34 -11.70 5.31 5.16
C LEU A 34 -11.42 4.37 4.00
N ASP A 35 -12.40 4.16 3.14
CA ASP A 35 -12.13 3.65 1.80
C ASP A 35 -11.33 4.72 1.06
N LEU A 36 -10.01 4.50 0.93
CA LEU A 36 -9.10 5.45 0.28
C LEU A 36 -9.41 5.59 -1.21
N GLY A 37 -10.00 4.57 -1.83
CA GLY A 37 -10.31 4.54 -3.25
C GLY A 37 -9.84 3.26 -3.93
N GLN A 38 -9.74 3.32 -5.25
CA GLN A 38 -9.68 2.13 -6.09
C GLN A 38 -8.33 1.99 -6.79
N LEU A 39 -7.72 0.81 -6.65
CA LEU A 39 -6.52 0.41 -7.38
C LEU A 39 -6.89 -0.59 -8.48
N GLU A 40 -6.60 -0.25 -9.73
CA GLU A 40 -6.85 -1.10 -10.89
C GLU A 40 -5.60 -1.23 -11.78
N TYR A 41 -5.56 -2.25 -12.62
CA TYR A 41 -4.54 -2.38 -13.66
C TYR A 41 -5.15 -2.05 -15.03
N LYS A 42 -4.93 -0.84 -15.53
CA LYS A 42 -5.40 -0.40 -16.85
C LYS A 42 -4.33 -0.68 -17.89
N LYS A 43 -4.56 -1.67 -18.77
CA LYS A 43 -3.60 -2.11 -19.79
C LYS A 43 -2.21 -2.42 -19.20
N GLY A 44 -2.18 -3.05 -18.02
CA GLY A 44 -0.95 -3.39 -17.30
C GLY A 44 -0.33 -2.25 -16.49
N VAL A 45 -0.85 -1.03 -16.59
CA VAL A 45 -0.40 0.11 -15.77
C VAL A 45 -1.23 0.17 -14.49
N PRO A 46 -0.61 0.17 -13.29
CA PRO A 46 -1.37 0.37 -12.06
C PRO A 46 -1.90 1.80 -12.01
N THR A 47 -3.21 1.94 -11.85
CA THR A 47 -3.94 3.20 -11.79
C THR A 47 -4.68 3.28 -10.46
N LEU A 48 -4.46 4.35 -9.72
CA LEU A 48 -5.03 4.58 -8.40
C LEU A 48 -5.95 5.80 -8.45
N LEU A 49 -7.22 5.59 -8.13
CA LEU A 49 -8.22 6.63 -7.97
C LEU A 49 -8.41 6.89 -6.46
N ILE A 50 -8.16 8.12 -6.01
CA ILE A 50 -8.36 8.55 -4.61
C ILE A 50 -9.13 9.87 -4.63
N GLY A 51 -10.37 9.88 -4.15
CA GLY A 51 -11.28 11.02 -4.33
C GLY A 51 -11.38 11.41 -5.81
N ASN A 52 -11.14 12.70 -6.12
CA ASN A 52 -11.18 13.22 -7.49
C ASN A 52 -9.82 13.16 -8.21
N HIS A 53 -8.87 12.39 -7.68
CA HIS A 53 -7.51 12.30 -8.21
C HIS A 53 -7.23 10.94 -8.82
N LEU A 54 -6.74 10.96 -10.05
CA LEU A 54 -6.23 9.79 -10.77
C LEU A 54 -4.70 9.83 -10.81
N LEU A 55 -4.07 8.79 -10.29
CA LEU A 55 -2.63 8.60 -10.34
C LEU A 55 -2.29 7.38 -11.20
N GLU A 56 -1.45 7.59 -12.20
CA GLU A 56 -0.83 6.50 -12.95
C GLU A 56 0.53 6.19 -12.33
N GLY A 57 0.72 4.92 -11.99
CA GLY A 57 1.93 4.43 -11.36
C GLY A 57 2.71 3.45 -12.22
N LYS A 58 3.72 2.85 -11.62
CA LYS A 58 4.51 1.77 -12.22
C LYS A 58 4.86 0.70 -11.19
N ILE A 59 5.00 -0.54 -11.64
CA ILE A 59 5.49 -1.63 -10.81
C ILE A 59 7.01 -1.64 -10.86
N THR A 60 7.68 -1.86 -9.73
CA THR A 60 9.13 -2.00 -9.67
C THR A 60 9.51 -3.10 -8.69
N LYS A 61 10.41 -3.99 -9.10
CA LYS A 61 10.99 -5.01 -8.22
C LYS A 61 11.92 -4.33 -7.22
N LEU A 62 11.79 -4.69 -5.94
CA LEU A 62 12.70 -4.19 -4.92
C LEU A 62 14.05 -4.91 -5.07
N VAL A 63 15.13 -4.13 -5.16
CA VAL A 63 16.50 -4.67 -5.17
C VAL A 63 16.78 -5.45 -3.89
N LYS A 64 16.28 -4.95 -2.75
CA LYS A 64 16.29 -5.62 -1.45
C LYS A 64 14.84 -5.84 -0.99
N PRO A 65 14.38 -7.10 -0.84
CA PRO A 65 13.06 -7.37 -0.27
C PRO A 65 12.90 -6.73 1.10
N MET A 66 11.68 -6.31 1.43
CA MET A 66 11.37 -5.64 2.71
C MET A 66 10.46 -6.53 3.56
N ALA A 67 10.79 -6.68 4.84
CA ALA A 67 9.90 -7.31 5.80
C ALA A 67 8.78 -6.36 6.20
N ILE A 68 7.54 -6.84 6.17
CA ILE A 68 6.38 -6.16 6.73
C ILE A 68 6.21 -6.68 8.16
N MET A 69 6.26 -5.78 9.13
CA MET A 69 6.22 -6.12 10.55
C MET A 69 5.02 -5.44 11.20
N ARG A 70 4.29 -6.20 12.01
CA ARG A 70 3.21 -5.68 12.85
C ARG A 70 3.75 -5.52 14.26
N LYS A 71 3.63 -4.32 14.82
CA LYS A 71 3.90 -4.09 16.24
C LYS A 71 2.85 -4.85 17.04
N GLU A 72 3.28 -5.70 17.96
CA GLU A 72 2.35 -6.34 18.88
C GLU A 72 1.85 -5.28 19.88
N GLY A 73 0.56 -5.35 20.21
CA GLY A 73 -0.01 -4.46 21.24
C GLY A 73 0.75 -4.65 22.56
N SER A 74 0.81 -3.62 23.39
CA SER A 74 1.31 -3.72 24.76
C SER A 74 0.35 -4.58 25.58
N LYS A 75 0.40 -5.89 25.37
CA LYS A 75 -0.11 -6.87 26.32
C LYS A 75 1.06 -7.16 27.25
N ASP A 76 0.85 -6.83 28.52
CA ASP A 76 1.73 -7.06 29.66
C ASP A 76 2.77 -5.97 29.95
N ASP A 77 2.88 -5.66 31.25
CA ASP A 77 3.73 -4.67 31.92
C ASP A 77 5.25 -4.96 31.80
N GLY A 78 5.69 -5.56 30.70
CA GLY A 78 7.09 -5.86 30.41
C GLY A 78 7.78 -4.71 29.64
N PRO A 79 9.10 -4.47 29.84
CA PRO A 79 9.81 -3.34 29.22
C PRO A 79 10.12 -3.51 27.72
N GLY A 80 9.44 -4.41 27.01
CA GLY A 80 9.80 -4.81 25.64
C GLY A 80 8.77 -4.41 24.59
N THR A 81 9.22 -3.78 23.49
CA THR A 81 8.40 -3.69 22.28
C THR A 81 8.64 -4.92 21.40
N ALA A 82 7.60 -5.73 21.16
CA ALA A 82 7.65 -6.88 20.27
C ALA A 82 7.05 -6.57 18.88
N TYR A 83 7.58 -7.26 17.86
CA TYR A 83 7.10 -7.17 16.49
C TYR A 83 7.01 -8.56 15.85
N THR A 84 5.93 -8.80 15.10
CA THR A 84 5.73 -10.02 14.33
C THR A 84 5.94 -9.73 12.84
N VAL A 85 6.76 -10.54 12.15
CA VAL A 85 6.88 -10.48 10.69
C VAL A 85 5.62 -11.08 10.07
N VAL A 86 4.85 -10.27 9.34
CA VAL A 86 3.58 -10.70 8.71
C VAL A 86 3.72 -10.99 7.21
N GLY A 87 4.83 -10.58 6.59
CA GLY A 87 5.05 -10.79 5.18
C GLY A 87 6.38 -10.25 4.66
N ILE A 88 6.71 -10.61 3.42
CA ILE A 88 7.87 -10.08 2.69
C ILE A 88 7.37 -9.43 1.41
N ALA A 89 7.59 -8.12 1.26
CA ALA A 89 7.36 -7.40 0.02
C ALA A 89 8.58 -7.53 -0.91
N ARG A 90 8.33 -7.95 -2.15
CA ARG A 90 9.36 -8.07 -3.21
C ARG A 90 9.19 -7.08 -4.35
N LYS A 91 8.03 -6.45 -4.43
CA LYS A 91 7.66 -5.46 -5.45
C LYS A 91 7.01 -4.26 -4.76
N LYS A 92 7.08 -3.11 -5.43
CA LYS A 92 6.32 -1.92 -5.07
C LYS A 92 5.62 -1.31 -6.29
N LEU A 93 4.48 -0.68 -6.04
CA LEU A 93 3.76 0.17 -6.97
C LEU A 93 4.12 1.61 -6.62
N ILE A 94 4.72 2.35 -7.55
CA ILE A 94 5.16 3.72 -7.34
C ILE A 94 4.21 4.66 -8.07
N PHE A 95 3.61 5.59 -7.35
CA PHE A 95 2.81 6.69 -7.89
C PHE A 95 3.53 8.01 -7.56
N ASN A 96 4.35 8.45 -8.51
CA ASN A 96 5.21 9.64 -8.38
C ASN A 96 4.90 10.71 -9.43
N THR A 97 3.78 10.58 -10.13
CA THR A 97 3.28 11.54 -11.11
C THR A 97 2.31 12.52 -10.45
N ARG A 98 2.17 13.71 -11.04
CA ARG A 98 1.18 14.69 -10.57
C ARG A 98 -0.22 14.09 -10.71
N PRO A 99 -1.06 14.14 -9.65
CA PRO A 99 -2.43 13.66 -9.73
C PRO A 99 -3.22 14.39 -10.83
N LYS A 100 -3.90 13.63 -11.69
CA LYS A 100 -4.80 14.16 -12.72
C LYS A 100 -6.19 14.34 -12.10
N PRO A 101 -6.87 15.49 -12.28
CA PRO A 101 -8.25 15.63 -11.83
C PRO A 101 -9.18 14.73 -12.66
N VAL A 102 -10.18 14.15 -12.02
CA VAL A 102 -11.29 13.42 -12.66
C VAL A 102 -12.54 14.26 -12.49
N LEU A 103 -13.24 14.53 -13.60
CA LEU A 103 -14.59 15.06 -13.55
C LEU A 103 -15.52 13.88 -13.26
N THR A 104 -16.00 13.79 -12.03
CA THR A 104 -17.15 12.93 -11.64
C THR A 104 -18.44 13.68 -11.83
#